data_AF-A0A9D2E5S6-F1
#
_entry.id   AF-A0A9D2E5S6-F1
#
_cell.length_a   1.000
_cell.length_b   1.000
_cell.length_c   1.000
_cell.angle_alpha   90.00
_cell.angle_beta   90.00
_cell.angle_gamma   90.00
#
_symmetry.space_group_name_H-M   'P 1'
#
loop_
_entity.id
_entity.type
_entity.pdbx_description
1 polymer ?
#
loop_
_entity_poly.entity_id
_entity_poly.type
_entity_poly.pdbx_seq_one_letter_code
_entity_poly.pdbx_strand_id
1 'polypeptide(L)'
;MTDILLDKGVREYKEGKACVYFLANEDAFSQLGYKVMLSQKVPGLLKAIRLKHNGQTEFVYLTKGYQTFQTLLPTLHRGSVFALCCKVVETILAIKNQGFLLPENIDASVDRVYFDPMTHKAFLVYLPLSAGEENSERQFEGAARRLLLQFIKMADAVSSEKEKSVVNALLQGASDFETIGQMLREATGESSPTAKTGKLSLSSMNPNLPLKVTMDRELLRIGRKKDNDFVLDFTNQISRLHCVIYQQADTFFVR
;
A
#
# COMPACT_ATOMS: atom_id res chain seq x y z
N MET A 1 0.60 -15.82 0.97
CA MET A 1 1.20 -15.09 -0.15
C MET A 1 0.24 -15.01 -1.32
N THR A 2 0.21 -13.89 -2.05
CA THR A 2 -0.56 -13.72 -3.30
C THR A 2 0.13 -14.37 -4.50
N ASP A 3 -0.66 -14.81 -5.50
CA ASP A 3 -0.15 -15.46 -6.72
C ASP A 3 0.87 -14.58 -7.46
N ILE A 4 0.63 -13.26 -7.51
CA ILE A 4 1.53 -12.27 -8.14
C ILE A 4 2.95 -12.33 -7.56
N LEU A 5 3.08 -12.49 -6.23
CA LEU A 5 4.39 -12.56 -5.59
C LEU A 5 5.07 -13.91 -5.87
N LEU A 6 4.29 -15.00 -5.92
CA LEU A 6 4.79 -16.31 -6.30
C LEU A 6 5.31 -16.31 -7.74
N ASP A 7 4.58 -15.70 -8.67
CA ASP A 7 4.95 -15.56 -10.08
C ASP A 7 6.23 -14.73 -10.25
N LYS A 8 6.45 -13.74 -9.38
CA LYS A 8 7.71 -12.99 -9.29
C LYS A 8 8.87 -13.76 -8.62
N GLY A 9 8.69 -15.05 -8.34
CA GLY A 9 9.72 -15.91 -7.77
C GLY A 9 9.96 -15.69 -6.27
N VAL A 10 8.99 -15.14 -5.54
CA VAL A 10 9.06 -15.01 -4.09
C VAL A 10 8.64 -16.32 -3.43
N ARG A 11 9.40 -16.77 -2.43
CA ARG A 11 9.07 -17.94 -1.60
C ARG A 11 8.91 -17.53 -0.15
N GLU A 12 7.86 -18.04 0.49
CA GLU A 12 7.59 -17.79 1.92
C GLU A 12 8.35 -18.82 2.75
N TYR A 13 8.93 -18.39 3.86
CA TYR A 13 9.38 -19.31 4.89
C TYR A 13 8.33 -19.44 5.97
N LYS A 14 7.69 -20.61 6.05
CA LYS A 14 6.56 -20.88 6.95
C LYS A 14 6.97 -21.69 8.18
N GLU A 15 8.06 -21.32 8.83
CA GLU A 15 8.43 -21.92 10.12
C GLU A 15 8.24 -20.90 11.25
N GLY A 16 7.30 -21.19 12.15
CA GLY A 16 6.97 -20.35 13.29
C GLY A 16 6.18 -19.08 12.95
N LYS A 17 6.31 -18.05 13.80
CA LYS A 17 5.62 -16.74 13.66
C LYS A 17 6.41 -15.72 12.84
N ALA A 18 7.53 -16.13 12.25
CA ALA A 18 8.40 -15.23 11.51
C ALA A 18 7.75 -14.86 10.16
N CYS A 19 7.87 -13.59 9.78
CA CYS A 19 7.42 -13.10 8.48
C CYS A 19 8.66 -12.96 7.59
N VAL A 20 8.94 -14.01 6.83
CA VAL A 20 10.20 -14.17 6.10
C VAL A 20 9.95 -14.60 4.66
N TYR A 21 10.65 -13.97 3.74
CA TYR A 21 10.55 -14.22 2.31
C TYR A 21 11.93 -14.36 1.69
N PHE A 22 12.05 -15.26 0.71
CA PHE A 22 13.23 -15.45 -0.11
C PHE A 22 12.94 -15.07 -1.55
N LEU A 23 13.89 -14.40 -2.19
CA LEU A 23 13.86 -14.19 -3.64
C LEU A 23 14.59 -15.34 -4.34
N ALA A 24 13.90 -16.01 -5.28
CA ALA A 24 14.52 -17.03 -6.12
C ALA A 24 15.49 -16.41 -7.14
N ASN A 25 15.19 -15.21 -7.63
CA ASN A 25 16.02 -14.48 -8.58
C ASN A 25 16.40 -13.10 -8.01
N GLU A 26 17.70 -12.79 -8.00
CA GLU A 26 18.21 -11.48 -7.59
C GLU A 26 17.83 -10.36 -8.56
N ASP A 27 17.64 -10.65 -9.84
CA ASP A 27 17.27 -9.64 -10.85
C ASP A 27 15.86 -9.08 -10.62
N ALA A 28 15.03 -9.84 -9.90
CA ALA A 28 13.70 -9.39 -9.48
C ALA A 28 13.77 -8.31 -8.37
N PHE A 29 14.92 -8.09 -7.74
CA PHE A 29 15.06 -7.12 -6.65
C PHE A 29 15.15 -5.68 -7.16
N SER A 30 14.27 -4.82 -6.64
CA SER A 30 14.32 -3.37 -6.87
C SER A 30 15.12 -2.65 -5.78
N GLN A 31 16.35 -2.26 -6.11
CA GLN A 31 17.18 -1.47 -5.21
C GLN A 31 16.52 -0.12 -4.87
N LEU A 32 15.83 0.49 -5.83
CA LEU A 32 15.08 1.72 -5.61
C LEU A 32 13.93 1.50 -4.65
N GLY A 33 13.07 0.51 -4.91
CA GLY A 33 11.93 0.19 -4.06
C GLY A 33 12.37 -0.08 -2.62
N TYR A 34 13.51 -0.75 -2.44
CA TYR A 34 14.09 -0.98 -1.13
C TYR A 34 14.55 0.30 -0.44
N LYS A 35 15.24 1.20 -1.15
CA LYS A 35 15.66 2.50 -0.59
C LYS A 35 14.47 3.36 -0.17
N VAL A 36 13.42 3.40 -1.00
CA VAL A 36 12.19 4.15 -0.70
C VAL A 36 11.50 3.56 0.53
N MET A 37 11.36 2.23 0.59
CA MET A 37 10.82 1.53 1.76
C MET A 37 11.62 1.84 3.04
N LEU A 38 12.97 1.85 2.96
CA LEU A 38 13.85 2.17 4.09
C LEU A 38 13.81 3.64 4.52
N SER A 39 13.42 4.57 3.63
CA SER A 39 13.36 6.00 3.96
C SER A 39 12.32 6.32 5.06
N GLN A 40 11.46 5.37 5.43
CA GLN A 40 10.43 5.44 6.49
C GLN A 40 9.44 6.59 6.34
N LYS A 41 9.36 7.24 5.17
CA LYS A 41 8.36 8.28 4.88
C LYS A 41 7.00 7.71 4.47
N VAL A 42 6.95 6.43 4.09
CA VAL A 42 5.71 5.77 3.69
C VAL A 42 5.03 5.20 4.94
N PRO A 43 3.93 5.80 5.44
CA PRO A 43 3.23 5.27 6.60
C PRO A 43 2.60 3.91 6.27
N GLY A 44 2.51 3.04 7.27
CA GLY A 44 1.78 1.78 7.16
C GLY A 44 2.51 0.66 6.43
N LEU A 45 3.84 0.72 6.30
CA LEU A 45 4.66 -0.43 5.91
C LEU A 45 5.31 -1.07 7.13
N LEU A 46 5.34 -2.40 7.18
CA LEU A 46 6.14 -3.12 8.16
C LEU A 46 7.63 -2.92 7.88
N LYS A 47 8.40 -2.76 8.95
CA LYS A 47 9.85 -2.66 8.85
C LYS A 47 10.45 -4.01 8.44
N ALA A 48 11.23 -3.99 7.37
CA ALA A 48 11.96 -5.15 6.88
C ALA A 48 13.47 -4.99 7.07
N ILE A 49 14.14 -6.12 7.24
CA ILE A 49 15.59 -6.27 7.19
C ILE A 49 15.91 -7.14 5.98
N ARG A 50 16.77 -6.66 5.09
CA ARG A 50 17.32 -7.46 3.99
C ARG A 50 18.59 -8.16 4.45
N LEU A 51 18.64 -9.47 4.26
CA LEU A 51 19.79 -10.32 4.55
C LEU A 51 20.21 -11.11 3.31
N LYS A 52 21.37 -11.75 3.40
CA LYS A 52 21.85 -12.74 2.45
C LYS A 52 21.96 -14.07 3.17
N HIS A 53 21.24 -15.07 2.69
CA HIS A 53 21.28 -16.43 3.22
C HIS A 53 21.60 -17.39 2.06
N ASN A 54 22.76 -18.05 2.14
CA ASN A 54 23.29 -18.92 1.07
C ASN A 54 23.29 -18.26 -0.33
N GLY A 55 23.63 -16.97 -0.39
CA GLY A 55 23.66 -16.19 -1.64
C GLY A 55 22.30 -15.62 -2.09
N GLN A 56 21.18 -16.13 -1.56
CA GLN A 56 19.83 -15.64 -1.87
C GLN A 56 19.45 -14.45 -0.99
N THR A 57 18.75 -13.47 -1.56
CA THR A 57 18.16 -12.35 -0.83
C THR A 57 17.01 -12.85 0.03
N GLU A 58 17.09 -12.53 1.31
CA GLU A 58 16.09 -12.80 2.32
C GLU A 58 15.53 -11.48 2.86
N PHE A 59 14.22 -11.41 3.07
CA PHE A 59 13.56 -10.33 3.79
C PHE A 59 12.93 -10.86 5.07
N VAL A 60 13.33 -10.28 6.19
CA VAL A 60 12.77 -10.57 7.51
C VAL A 60 12.00 -9.34 7.99
N TYR A 61 10.68 -9.48 8.22
CA TYR A 61 9.84 -8.40 8.71
C TYR A 61 9.70 -8.45 10.23
N LEU A 62 9.82 -7.28 10.86
CA LEU A 62 9.71 -7.11 12.30
C LEU A 62 8.24 -7.02 12.69
N THR A 63 7.67 -8.13 13.15
CA THR A 63 6.24 -8.24 13.50
C THR A 63 5.97 -8.10 15.00
N LYS A 64 7.02 -8.02 15.84
CA LYS A 64 6.89 -7.88 17.29
C LYS A 64 6.13 -6.60 17.64
N GLY A 65 5.09 -6.75 18.47
CA GLY A 65 4.23 -5.64 18.91
C GLY A 65 3.01 -5.40 18.02
N TYR A 66 2.93 -6.08 16.87
CA TYR A 66 1.75 -6.04 16.00
C TYR A 66 0.90 -7.31 16.15
N GLN A 67 -0.34 -7.22 15.72
CA GLN A 67 -1.28 -8.33 15.67
C GLN A 67 -1.83 -8.51 14.25
N THR A 68 -2.09 -9.75 13.85
CA THR A 68 -2.82 -10.03 12.60
C THR A 68 -4.32 -9.89 12.84
N PHE A 69 -5.10 -9.82 11.75
CA PHE A 69 -6.56 -9.81 11.85
C PHE A 69 -7.10 -11.01 12.66
N GLN A 70 -6.57 -12.20 12.42
CA GLN A 70 -6.96 -13.41 13.15
C GLN A 70 -6.73 -13.30 14.66
N THR A 71 -5.61 -12.72 15.08
CA THR A 71 -5.31 -12.55 16.51
C THR A 71 -6.12 -11.45 17.17
N LEU A 72 -6.54 -10.43 16.40
CA LEU A 72 -7.40 -9.35 16.89
C LEU A 72 -8.86 -9.79 16.98
N LEU A 73 -9.31 -10.65 16.06
CA LEU A 73 -10.71 -11.03 15.88
C LEU A 73 -11.48 -11.33 17.18
N PRO A 74 -10.95 -12.11 18.15
CA PRO A 74 -11.66 -12.41 19.40
C PRO A 74 -11.91 -11.17 20.29
N THR A 75 -11.14 -10.10 20.11
CA THR A 75 -11.21 -8.87 20.89
C THR A 75 -11.93 -7.73 20.17
N LEU A 76 -12.22 -7.90 18.88
CA LEU A 76 -12.88 -6.89 18.08
C LEU A 76 -14.38 -6.87 18.32
N HIS A 77 -14.93 -5.68 18.50
CA HIS A 77 -16.37 -5.49 18.38
C HIS A 77 -16.80 -5.70 16.92
N ARG A 78 -17.97 -6.33 16.70
CA ARG A 78 -18.48 -6.69 15.36
C ARG A 78 -18.46 -5.51 14.38
N GLY A 79 -18.90 -4.33 14.83
CA GLY A 79 -18.90 -3.11 14.02
C GLY A 79 -17.53 -2.48 13.72
N SER A 80 -16.45 -2.95 14.37
CA SER A 80 -15.10 -2.40 14.18
C SER A 80 -14.37 -2.97 12.96
N VAL A 81 -14.90 -4.02 12.34
CA VAL A 81 -14.28 -4.70 11.19
C VAL A 81 -14.24 -3.79 9.96
N PHE A 82 -15.32 -3.05 9.70
CA PHE A 82 -15.36 -2.07 8.60
C PHE A 82 -14.36 -0.92 8.83
N ALA A 83 -14.14 -0.51 10.08
CA ALA A 83 -13.11 0.47 10.42
C ALA A 83 -11.69 -0.06 10.16
N LEU A 84 -11.41 -1.33 10.48
CA LEU A 84 -10.13 -1.97 10.12
C LEU A 84 -9.94 -2.07 8.61
N CYS A 85 -10.98 -2.47 7.87
CA CYS A 85 -10.97 -2.46 6.41
C CYS A 85 -10.66 -1.04 5.88
N CYS A 86 -11.23 0.01 6.50
CA CYS A 86 -10.91 1.39 6.16
C CYS A 86 -9.41 1.68 6.38
N LYS A 87 -8.82 1.24 7.50
CA LYS A 87 -7.38 1.42 7.77
C LYS A 87 -6.49 0.69 6.77
N VAL A 88 -6.89 -0.48 6.29
CA VAL A 88 -6.17 -1.17 5.21
C VAL A 88 -6.25 -0.38 3.90
N VAL A 89 -7.44 0.07 3.50
CA VAL A 89 -7.62 0.85 2.26
C VAL A 89 -6.87 2.18 2.32
N GLU A 90 -6.94 2.89 3.44
CA GLU A 90 -6.17 4.12 3.68
C GLU A 90 -4.66 3.88 3.51
N THR A 91 -4.16 2.74 4.01
CA THR A 91 -2.74 2.37 3.90
C THR A 91 -2.35 2.04 2.46
N ILE A 92 -3.19 1.30 1.72
CA ILE A 92 -2.97 1.00 0.30
C ILE A 92 -2.94 2.30 -0.51
N LEU A 93 -3.89 3.21 -0.28
CA LEU A 93 -3.95 4.51 -0.95
C LEU A 93 -2.75 5.38 -0.61
N ALA A 94 -2.30 5.38 0.65
CA ALA A 94 -1.10 6.09 1.06
C ALA A 94 0.13 5.58 0.29
N ILE A 95 0.30 4.27 0.16
CA ILE A 95 1.40 3.67 -0.62
C ILE A 95 1.28 4.04 -2.11
N LYS A 96 0.08 3.94 -2.69
CA LYS A 96 -0.18 4.27 -4.11
C LYS A 96 0.12 5.75 -4.41
N ASN A 97 -0.27 6.65 -3.51
CA ASN A 97 -0.07 8.10 -3.65
C ASN A 97 1.40 8.52 -3.47
N GLN A 98 2.23 7.72 -2.82
CA GLN A 98 3.68 7.95 -2.75
C GLN A 98 4.37 7.73 -4.09
N GLY A 99 3.75 7.06 -5.06
CA GLY A 99 4.24 7.06 -6.44
C GLY A 99 5.53 6.29 -6.73
N PHE A 100 6.27 5.86 -5.73
CA PHE A 100 7.52 5.13 -5.92
C PHE A 100 7.39 3.63 -5.72
N LEU A 101 6.34 3.24 -5.01
CA LEU A 101 6.09 1.88 -4.62
C LEU A 101 4.96 1.33 -5.48
N LEU A 102 5.16 0.10 -5.91
CA LEU A 102 4.26 -0.62 -6.77
C LEU A 102 3.24 -1.38 -5.91
N PRO A 103 1.93 -1.05 -5.96
CA PRO A 103 0.95 -1.71 -5.10
C PRO A 103 0.95 -3.24 -5.23
N GLU A 104 1.27 -3.78 -6.41
CA GLU A 104 1.36 -5.21 -6.66
C GLU A 104 2.47 -5.94 -5.90
N ASN A 105 3.36 -5.21 -5.26
CA ASN A 105 4.41 -5.75 -4.41
C ASN A 105 3.99 -5.90 -2.93
N ILE A 106 2.74 -5.54 -2.60
CA ILE A 106 2.15 -5.78 -1.29
C ILE A 106 1.66 -7.23 -1.21
N ASP A 107 1.97 -7.93 -0.11
CA ASP A 107 1.37 -9.23 0.16
C ASP A 107 -0.03 -9.05 0.76
N ALA A 108 -1.05 -9.11 -0.09
CA ALA A 108 -2.46 -8.99 0.29
C ALA A 108 -3.05 -10.30 0.87
N SER A 109 -2.28 -11.04 1.67
CA SER A 109 -2.76 -12.22 2.40
C SER A 109 -3.27 -11.85 3.79
N VAL A 110 -4.30 -12.55 4.29
CA VAL A 110 -4.95 -12.27 5.59
C VAL A 110 -3.97 -12.27 6.76
N ASP A 111 -3.01 -13.17 6.74
CA ASP A 111 -1.95 -13.36 7.74
C ASP A 111 -0.75 -12.40 7.56
N ARG A 112 -0.78 -11.57 6.51
CA ARG A 112 0.29 -10.62 6.15
C ARG A 112 -0.14 -9.17 6.26
N VAL A 113 -1.33 -8.93 6.79
CA VAL A 113 -1.78 -7.62 7.27
C VAL A 113 -1.65 -7.58 8.79
N TYR A 114 -0.96 -6.56 9.27
CA TYR A 114 -0.67 -6.35 10.68
C TYR A 114 -1.34 -5.08 11.15
N PHE A 115 -1.70 -5.03 12.41
CA PHE A 115 -2.26 -3.85 13.03
C PHE A 115 -1.55 -3.56 14.34
N ASP A 116 -1.43 -2.28 14.63
CA ASP A 116 -1.06 -1.82 15.96
C ASP A 116 -2.24 -2.09 16.92
N PRO A 117 -2.05 -2.86 18.01
CA PRO A 117 -3.16 -3.28 18.87
C PRO A 117 -3.78 -2.15 19.68
N MET A 118 -3.11 -0.98 19.79
CA MET A 118 -3.61 0.17 20.55
C MET A 118 -4.36 1.16 19.65
N THR A 119 -3.87 1.37 18.43
CA THR A 119 -4.36 2.41 17.51
C THR A 119 -5.11 1.85 16.31
N HIS A 120 -5.08 0.53 16.11
CA HIS A 120 -5.66 -0.17 14.95
C HIS A 120 -5.13 0.31 13.58
N LYS A 121 -4.01 1.05 13.56
CA LYS A 121 -3.34 1.41 12.31
C LYS A 121 -2.88 0.14 11.60
N ALA A 122 -3.13 0.06 10.29
CA ALA A 122 -2.72 -1.06 9.46
C ALA A 122 -1.26 -0.91 9.01
N PHE A 123 -0.56 -2.04 8.94
CA PHE A 123 0.80 -2.19 8.47
C PHE A 123 0.87 -3.36 7.49
N LEU A 124 1.37 -3.09 6.29
CA LEU A 124 1.41 -4.03 5.19
C LEU A 124 2.84 -4.53 4.94
N VAL A 125 2.96 -5.79 4.55
CA VAL A 125 4.19 -6.38 4.04
C VAL A 125 4.40 -5.93 2.60
N TYR A 126 5.54 -5.31 2.29
CA TYR A 126 5.90 -4.82 0.96
C TYR A 126 7.24 -5.37 0.51
N LEU A 127 7.26 -6.13 -0.58
CA LEU A 127 8.48 -6.70 -1.13
C LEU A 127 9.07 -5.78 -2.20
N PRO A 128 10.32 -5.32 -2.08
CA PRO A 128 10.91 -4.39 -3.04
C PRO A 128 11.32 -5.11 -4.34
N LEU A 129 10.33 -5.41 -5.19
CA LEU A 129 10.52 -6.10 -6.45
C LEU A 129 10.47 -5.11 -7.62
N SER A 130 11.15 -5.47 -8.71
CA SER A 130 11.06 -4.77 -10.00
C SER A 130 9.62 -4.84 -10.55
N ALA A 131 9.32 -3.93 -11.48
CA ALA A 131 7.99 -3.86 -12.09
C ALA A 131 7.55 -5.23 -12.63
N GLY A 132 6.29 -5.58 -12.36
CA GLY A 132 5.71 -6.82 -12.83
C GLY A 132 5.29 -6.73 -14.30
N GLU A 133 4.73 -7.82 -14.80
CA GLU A 133 4.14 -7.90 -16.13
C GLU A 133 2.88 -7.04 -16.26
N GLU A 134 2.42 -6.88 -17.50
CA GLU A 134 1.17 -6.20 -17.83
C GLU A 134 -0.02 -6.82 -17.06
N ASN A 135 -0.85 -5.98 -16.43
CA ASN A 135 -1.97 -6.34 -15.51
C ASN A 135 -1.62 -6.64 -14.04
N SER A 136 -0.36 -6.57 -13.60
CA SER A 136 0.00 -6.81 -12.19
C SER A 136 -0.82 -5.96 -11.19
N GLU A 137 -1.07 -4.68 -11.52
CA GLU A 137 -1.90 -3.78 -10.68
C GLU A 137 -3.33 -4.31 -10.55
N ARG A 138 -3.99 -4.71 -11.65
CA ARG A 138 -5.36 -5.25 -11.62
C ARG A 138 -5.46 -6.53 -10.81
N GLN A 139 -4.47 -7.42 -10.93
CA GLN A 139 -4.43 -8.65 -10.15
C GLN A 139 -4.32 -8.34 -8.65
N PHE A 140 -3.50 -7.34 -8.30
CA PHE A 140 -3.37 -6.88 -6.92
C PHE A 140 -4.67 -6.29 -6.39
N GLU A 141 -5.35 -5.45 -7.17
CA GLU A 141 -6.65 -4.90 -6.76
C GLU A 141 -7.66 -6.02 -6.48
N GLY A 142 -7.68 -7.07 -7.32
CA GLY A 142 -8.47 -8.27 -7.08
C GLY A 142 -8.09 -8.99 -5.78
N ALA A 143 -6.80 -9.15 -5.50
CA ALA A 143 -6.31 -9.77 -4.26
C ALA A 143 -6.68 -8.96 -3.01
N ALA A 144 -6.49 -7.65 -3.05
CA ALA A 144 -6.85 -6.74 -1.96
C ALA A 144 -8.37 -6.73 -1.69
N ARG A 145 -9.22 -6.81 -2.73
CA ARG A 145 -10.67 -6.97 -2.54
C ARG A 145 -11.01 -8.27 -1.83
N ARG A 146 -10.39 -9.39 -2.24
CA ARG A 146 -10.60 -10.70 -1.60
C ARG A 146 -10.17 -10.70 -0.14
N LEU A 147 -9.05 -10.05 0.18
CA LEU A 147 -8.58 -9.84 1.55
C LEU A 147 -9.63 -9.12 2.41
N LEU A 148 -10.17 -8.00 1.93
CA LEU A 148 -11.20 -7.24 2.67
C LEU A 148 -12.49 -8.06 2.86
N LEU A 149 -12.92 -8.79 1.82
CA LEU A 149 -14.06 -9.71 1.92
C LEU A 149 -13.82 -10.83 2.92
N GLN A 150 -12.60 -11.37 3.00
CA GLN A 150 -12.24 -12.38 3.97
C GLN A 150 -12.31 -11.85 5.40
N PHE A 151 -11.84 -10.64 5.68
CA PHE A 151 -12.00 -10.01 7.00
C PHE A 151 -13.46 -9.90 7.42
N ILE A 152 -14.30 -9.38 6.52
CA ILE A 152 -15.74 -9.21 6.77
C ILE A 152 -16.42 -10.57 7.02
N LYS A 153 -16.10 -11.57 6.19
CA LYS A 153 -16.66 -12.93 6.31
C LYS A 153 -16.24 -13.62 7.61
N MET A 154 -14.97 -13.51 7.99
CA MET A 154 -14.44 -14.15 9.20
C MET A 154 -15.07 -13.60 10.48
N ALA A 155 -15.52 -12.34 10.47
CA ALA A 155 -16.14 -11.71 11.62
C ALA A 155 -17.68 -11.76 11.63
N ASP A 156 -18.31 -12.27 10.57
CA ASP A 156 -19.77 -12.23 10.39
C ASP A 156 -20.33 -10.82 10.67
N ALA A 157 -19.70 -9.81 10.06
CA ALA A 157 -19.85 -8.42 10.49
C ALA A 157 -20.98 -7.63 9.80
N VAL A 158 -21.57 -8.17 8.73
CA VAL A 158 -22.54 -7.42 7.91
C VAL A 158 -23.89 -7.35 8.62
N SER A 159 -24.37 -6.14 8.87
CA SER A 159 -25.62 -5.88 9.58
C SER A 159 -26.51 -4.80 8.94
N SER A 160 -25.91 -3.81 8.28
CA SER A 160 -26.61 -2.65 7.70
C SER A 160 -26.59 -2.63 6.17
N GLU A 161 -27.49 -1.86 5.56
CA GLU A 161 -27.51 -1.66 4.10
C GLU A 161 -26.21 -1.03 3.57
N LYS A 162 -25.61 -0.10 4.31
CA LYS A 162 -24.33 0.52 3.92
C LYS A 162 -23.20 -0.52 3.86
N GLU A 163 -23.14 -1.41 4.86
CA GLU A 163 -22.17 -2.51 4.90
C GLU A 163 -22.40 -3.50 3.74
N LYS A 164 -23.67 -3.81 3.40
CA LYS A 164 -24.00 -4.61 2.22
C LYS A 164 -23.55 -3.94 0.93
N SER A 165 -23.72 -2.61 0.79
CA SER A 165 -23.23 -1.87 -0.37
C SER A 165 -21.71 -1.97 -0.52
N VAL A 166 -20.95 -1.89 0.58
CA VAL A 166 -19.49 -2.10 0.56
C VAL A 166 -19.16 -3.50 0.05
N VAL A 167 -19.81 -4.55 0.58
CA VAL A 167 -19.58 -5.93 0.14
C VAL A 167 -19.87 -6.10 -1.35
N ASN A 168 -20.97 -5.53 -1.84
CA ASN A 168 -21.33 -5.57 -3.26
C ASN A 168 -20.28 -4.87 -4.14
N ALA A 169 -19.77 -3.71 -3.73
CA ALA A 169 -18.72 -3.00 -4.47
C ALA A 169 -17.40 -3.79 -4.52
N LEU A 170 -17.06 -4.49 -3.43
CA LEU A 170 -15.89 -5.38 -3.39
C LEU A 170 -16.06 -6.59 -4.33
N LEU A 171 -17.26 -7.16 -4.42
CA LEU A 171 -17.56 -8.31 -5.28
C LEU A 171 -17.60 -7.95 -6.78
N GLN A 172 -18.21 -6.81 -7.12
CA GLN A 172 -18.38 -6.39 -8.52
C GLN A 172 -17.06 -5.93 -9.17
N GLY A 173 -16.12 -5.42 -8.37
CA GLY A 173 -14.80 -5.01 -8.86
C GLY A 173 -14.78 -3.71 -9.67
N ALA A 174 -15.91 -3.02 -9.85
CA ALA A 174 -16.02 -1.82 -10.67
C ALA A 174 -15.56 -0.53 -9.97
N SER A 175 -15.70 -0.45 -8.64
CA SER A 175 -15.35 0.76 -7.86
C SER A 175 -13.86 0.78 -7.51
N ASP A 176 -13.19 1.92 -7.65
CA ASP A 176 -11.79 2.10 -7.21
C ASP A 176 -11.64 2.13 -5.68
N PHE A 177 -10.39 2.08 -5.19
CA PHE A 177 -10.12 2.05 -3.74
C PHE A 177 -10.45 3.38 -3.04
N GLU A 178 -10.43 4.52 -3.73
CA GLU A 178 -10.91 5.78 -3.18
C GLU A 178 -12.41 5.71 -2.88
N THR A 179 -13.20 5.21 -3.82
CA THR A 179 -14.66 5.02 -3.68
C THR A 179 -14.96 4.01 -2.58
N ILE A 180 -14.27 2.86 -2.57
CA ILE A 180 -14.41 1.85 -1.51
C ILE A 180 -14.08 2.45 -0.15
N GLY A 181 -13.00 3.22 -0.04
CA GLY A 181 -12.61 3.91 1.18
C GLY A 181 -13.67 4.88 1.68
N GLN A 182 -14.34 5.61 0.77
CA GLN A 182 -15.46 6.47 1.12
C GLN A 182 -16.65 5.65 1.65
N MET A 183 -17.04 4.59 0.95
CA MET A 183 -18.14 3.72 1.37
C MET A 183 -17.88 3.09 2.74
N LEU A 184 -16.63 2.69 3.01
CA LEU A 184 -16.21 2.16 4.31
C LEU A 184 -16.39 3.21 5.43
N ARG A 185 -15.97 4.46 5.23
CA ARG A 185 -16.18 5.55 6.19
C ARG A 185 -17.66 5.84 6.44
N GLU A 186 -18.47 5.83 5.39
CA GLU A 186 -19.92 6.02 5.50
C GLU A 186 -20.61 4.90 6.28
N ALA A 187 -20.10 3.66 6.16
CA ALA A 187 -20.58 2.50 6.90
C ALA A 187 -20.17 2.56 8.38
N THR A 188 -19.01 3.13 8.72
CA THR A 188 -18.56 3.31 10.11
C THR A 188 -19.10 4.58 10.77
N GLY A 189 -19.75 5.47 10.01
CA GLY A 189 -20.24 6.76 10.50
C GLY A 189 -19.15 7.84 10.61
N GLU A 190 -17.96 7.60 10.06
CA GLU A 190 -16.90 8.61 9.99
C GLU A 190 -17.19 9.63 8.87
N SER A 191 -17.23 10.92 9.20
CA SER A 191 -17.41 11.99 8.22
C SER A 191 -16.12 12.25 7.43
N SER A 192 -16.23 12.29 6.09
CA SER A 192 -15.10 12.59 5.20
C SER A 192 -14.66 14.06 5.31
N PRO A 193 -13.34 14.38 5.35
CA PRO A 193 -12.85 15.70 5.00
C PRO A 193 -12.90 15.82 3.46
N THR A 194 -13.90 16.55 2.96
CA THR A 194 -14.04 16.86 1.54
C THR A 194 -13.04 17.94 1.11
N ALA A 195 -11.97 17.54 0.43
CA ALA A 195 -11.24 18.43 -0.48
C ALA A 195 -11.15 17.73 -1.85
N LYS A 196 -11.98 18.18 -2.79
CA LYS A 196 -11.85 17.83 -4.21
C LYS A 196 -10.81 18.77 -4.83
N THR A 197 -9.53 18.43 -4.72
CA THR A 197 -8.48 19.02 -5.57
C THR A 197 -8.45 18.27 -6.90
N GLY A 198 -8.22 18.98 -8.01
CA GLY A 198 -8.11 18.35 -9.33
C GLY A 198 -6.98 17.31 -9.33
N LYS A 199 -7.26 16.07 -9.78
CA LYS A 199 -6.27 14.98 -9.79
C LYS A 199 -5.34 15.16 -11.01
N LEU A 200 -4.18 15.77 -10.83
CA LEU A 200 -3.05 15.65 -11.76
C LEU A 200 -2.19 14.45 -11.34
N SER A 201 -1.78 13.60 -12.29
CA SER A 201 -0.80 12.54 -12.01
C SER A 201 0.34 12.56 -13.02
N LEU A 202 1.58 12.52 -12.53
CA LEU A 202 2.79 12.39 -13.32
C LEU A 202 3.31 10.97 -13.25
N SER A 203 3.53 10.32 -14.39
CA SER A 203 4.18 9.02 -14.45
C SER A 203 5.54 9.09 -15.13
N SER A 204 6.51 8.31 -14.64
CA SER A 204 7.78 8.11 -15.33
C SER A 204 7.56 7.38 -16.66
N MET A 205 8.30 7.81 -17.68
CA MET A 205 8.36 7.11 -18.97
C MET A 205 9.34 5.91 -18.94
N ASN A 206 10.15 5.79 -17.90
CA ASN A 206 11.09 4.68 -17.75
C ASN A 206 10.42 3.55 -16.93
N PRO A 207 10.15 2.38 -17.52
CA PRO A 207 9.52 1.26 -16.82
C PRO A 207 10.37 0.69 -15.68
N ASN A 208 11.70 0.89 -15.72
CA ASN A 208 12.61 0.50 -14.64
C ASN A 208 12.65 1.51 -13.48
N LEU A 209 11.98 2.65 -13.64
CA LEU A 209 11.80 3.68 -12.63
C LEU A 209 10.30 4.03 -12.56
N PRO A 210 9.43 3.15 -12.06
CA PRO A 210 8.00 3.41 -11.99
C PRO A 210 7.74 4.51 -10.95
N LEU A 211 7.73 5.75 -11.42
CA LEU A 211 7.35 6.94 -10.67
C LEU A 211 5.90 7.26 -11.02
N LYS A 212 5.04 7.52 -10.04
CA LYS A 212 3.68 8.04 -10.22
C LYS A 212 3.31 9.07 -9.16
N VAL A 213 3.61 10.34 -9.39
CA VAL A 213 3.24 11.41 -8.45
C VAL A 213 1.79 11.81 -8.68
N THR A 214 0.94 11.77 -7.65
CA THR A 214 -0.43 12.32 -7.73
C THR A 214 -0.49 13.62 -6.94
N MET A 215 -1.05 14.67 -7.52
CA MET A 215 -1.22 15.95 -6.88
C MET A 215 -2.50 15.95 -6.04
N ASP A 216 -2.33 16.05 -4.72
CA ASP A 216 -3.39 16.05 -3.70
C ASP A 216 -3.53 17.40 -2.99
N ARG A 217 -2.80 18.42 -3.47
CA ARG A 217 -2.63 19.74 -2.86
C ARG A 217 -2.34 20.78 -3.94
N GLU A 218 -2.50 22.06 -3.62
CA GLU A 218 -2.32 23.15 -4.59
C GLU A 218 -0.87 23.36 -5.05
N LEU A 219 0.12 22.91 -4.25
CA LEU A 219 1.54 23.08 -4.54
C LEU A 219 2.33 21.84 -4.12
N LEU A 220 3.09 21.27 -5.04
CA LEU A 220 3.88 20.06 -4.84
C LEU A 220 5.34 20.31 -5.23
N ARG A 221 6.24 20.16 -4.26
CA ARG A 221 7.70 20.31 -4.45
C ARG A 221 8.35 18.95 -4.65
N ILE A 222 9.12 18.83 -5.72
CA ILE A 222 9.85 17.62 -6.09
C ILE A 222 11.36 17.93 -6.06
N GLY A 223 12.16 17.08 -5.43
CA GLY A 223 13.62 17.21 -5.49
C GLY A 223 14.35 16.38 -4.42
N ARG A 224 15.66 16.55 -4.28
CA ARG A 224 16.47 15.78 -3.32
C ARG A 224 16.35 16.17 -1.86
N LYS A 225 15.96 17.41 -1.54
CA LYS A 225 15.91 17.84 -0.14
C LYS A 225 14.77 17.14 0.62
N LYS A 226 15.00 16.89 1.91
CA LYS A 226 14.07 16.16 2.78
C LYS A 226 12.76 16.92 3.07
N ASP A 227 12.75 18.23 2.90
CA ASP A 227 11.63 19.16 3.07
C ASP A 227 10.73 19.27 1.83
N ASN A 228 11.10 18.65 0.71
CA ASN A 228 10.23 18.54 -0.45
C ASN A 228 9.08 17.56 -0.17
N ASP A 229 7.92 17.82 -0.79
CA ASP A 229 6.75 16.95 -0.73
C ASP A 229 7.06 15.58 -1.36
N PHE A 230 7.83 15.58 -2.45
CA PHE A 230 8.27 14.39 -3.15
C PHE A 230 9.80 14.33 -3.21
N VAL A 231 10.38 13.41 -2.43
CA VAL A 231 11.85 13.31 -2.29
C VAL A 231 12.42 12.29 -3.25
N LEU A 232 13.30 12.75 -4.13
CA LEU A 232 13.99 11.96 -5.14
C LEU A 232 15.50 11.87 -4.85
N ASP A 233 15.90 11.25 -3.73
CA ASP A 233 17.30 11.25 -3.26
C ASP A 233 18.17 10.09 -3.80
N PHE A 234 17.63 9.26 -4.69
CA PHE A 234 18.31 8.09 -5.23
C PHE A 234 19.32 8.39 -6.35
N THR A 235 19.34 9.60 -6.92
CA THR A 235 20.25 10.01 -8.00
C THR A 235 20.75 11.44 -7.84
N ASN A 236 22.00 11.69 -8.24
CA ASN A 236 22.61 13.03 -8.23
C ASN A 236 22.17 13.92 -9.39
N GLN A 237 21.50 13.37 -10.40
CA GLN A 237 20.97 14.11 -11.55
C GLN A 237 19.78 15.01 -11.19
N ILE A 238 19.14 14.76 -10.04
CA ILE A 238 17.99 15.53 -9.58
C ILE A 238 18.49 16.67 -8.70
N SER A 239 17.97 17.88 -8.88
CA SER A 239 18.40 19.04 -8.09
C SER A 239 17.84 18.99 -6.66
N ARG A 240 18.38 19.83 -5.77
CA ARG A 240 17.91 19.96 -4.37
C ARG A 240 16.41 20.30 -4.31
N LEU A 241 15.99 21.27 -5.13
CA LEU A 241 14.62 21.50 -5.54
C LEU A 241 14.65 21.38 -7.07
N HIS A 242 13.95 20.40 -7.63
CA HIS A 242 14.04 20.03 -9.03
C HIS A 242 12.85 20.50 -9.85
N CYS A 243 11.65 20.40 -9.28
CA CYS A 243 10.42 20.78 -9.93
C CYS A 243 9.41 21.24 -8.86
N VAL A 244 8.65 22.28 -9.16
CA VAL A 244 7.51 22.73 -8.37
C VAL A 244 6.30 22.74 -9.28
N ILE A 245 5.28 21.99 -8.89
CA ILE A 245 4.01 21.93 -9.61
C ILE A 245 2.99 22.67 -8.77
N TYR A 246 2.21 23.54 -9.38
CA TYR A 246 1.14 24.22 -8.68
C TYR A 246 -0.10 24.34 -9.54
N GLN A 247 -1.26 24.32 -8.89
CA GLN A 247 -2.55 24.57 -9.51
C GLN A 247 -2.92 26.04 -9.32
N GLN A 248 -3.35 26.68 -10.39
CA GLN A 248 -3.99 28.00 -10.33
C GLN A 248 -5.30 27.92 -11.12
N ALA A 249 -6.42 28.08 -10.41
CA ALA A 249 -7.76 27.76 -10.94
C ALA A 249 -7.82 26.31 -11.49
N ASP A 250 -8.19 26.12 -12.75
CA ASP A 250 -8.28 24.79 -13.40
C ASP A 250 -7.05 24.45 -14.26
N THR A 251 -5.94 25.18 -14.10
CA THR A 251 -4.71 24.96 -14.87
C THR A 251 -3.54 24.58 -13.96
N PHE A 252 -2.73 23.61 -14.42
CA PHE A 252 -1.50 23.17 -13.75
C PHE A 252 -0.28 23.83 -14.40
N PHE A 253 0.63 24.31 -13.56
CA PHE A 253 1.88 24.93 -13.97
C PHE A 253 3.07 24.16 -13.38
N VAL A 254 4.17 24.12 -14.14
CA VAL A 254 5.42 23.48 -13.73
C VAL A 254 6.53 24.53 -13.75
N ARG A 255 7.29 24.62 -12.66
CA ARG A 255 8.41 25.54 -12.48
C ARG A 255 9.68 24.81 -12.02
#